data_AF-D1BGY7-F1
#
_entry.id   AF-D1BGY7-F1
#
_cell.length_a   1.000
_cell.length_b   1.000
_cell.length_c   1.000
_cell.angle_alpha   90.00
_cell.angle_beta   90.00
_cell.angle_gamma   90.00
#
_symmetry.space_group_name_H-M   'P 1'
#
loop_
_entity.id
_entity.type
_entity.pdbx_description
1 polymer ?
#
loop_
_entity_poly.entity_id
_entity_poly.type
_entity_poly.pdbx_seq_one_letter_code
_entity_poly.pdbx_strand_id
1 'polypeptide(L)'
;MSRESLSARIRRGPDDGGALVAVIGIMVVLTILVSTIVTTSLFNVRMTTETRASVQARAAAEAGVDYVRAQIASGKCTSGTVSSPSGSPKFTVTIHPSSSGTATSSLPVGCPTSTSKSVVLLARGDAAASGVGSTGGNVRTVEALIESATSSSPTFNAAIYAGSGANVNTDLSVRGVGADVITGGNWTCSSSQQVEGNLYAVGDVTFSTGPCAVNGSVYSGGNFSCPAKAQKGSHNIGKNLYVQGTGDFRTDCAVSGDIWTGGSVLASNGIRAGGSLAVRGDLPVNDSTLTVNGSINVSGKIAGGKEANGWWYGEFMKRYPGAREGQNVGAPPSGESATSMNFPKIRQDDPLWTGFARKSWVGSINPLRNQYVSMSPCSMEWGGSQFAAPLEVKENTVFDTTGSTECGGTLTLGAGITFRLSADAVIFSDVIKINGDIKIESADGKEHSLYIMTPYPAAQTSCAASLKKSSISFSSGAWNQDSKTSVLLYSANEISIGTQNPPKIRGQVYSCQFNASTKLDLTFSKTGASGSEGTTGAPALKYLRDITG
;
A
#
# COMPACT_ATOMS: atom_id res chain seq x y z
N MET A 1 -103.35 11.34 44.60
CA MET A 1 -103.38 9.88 44.35
C MET A 1 -102.03 9.33 44.80
N SER A 2 -102.09 8.50 45.85
CA SER A 2 -101.10 7.64 46.53
C SER A 2 -99.58 7.82 46.38
N ARG A 3 -98.94 7.91 47.58
CA ARG A 3 -97.77 7.14 48.10
C ARG A 3 -96.41 7.36 47.40
N GLU A 4 -95.26 7.40 48.10
CA GLU A 4 -94.87 6.75 49.35
C GLU A 4 -93.61 7.40 49.93
N SER A 5 -93.48 7.23 51.23
CA SER A 5 -92.36 7.51 52.14
C SER A 5 -90.98 7.02 51.68
N LEU A 6 -89.90 7.70 52.09
CA LEU A 6 -89.02 7.22 53.18
C LEU A 6 -87.95 8.25 53.55
N SER A 7 -87.85 8.53 54.86
CA SER A 7 -86.82 9.34 55.49
C SER A 7 -85.57 8.50 55.75
N ALA A 8 -84.38 8.99 55.38
CA ALA A 8 -83.10 8.45 55.85
C ALA A 8 -82.25 9.59 56.44
N ARG A 9 -81.96 9.43 57.74
CA ARG A 9 -81.22 10.34 58.62
C ARG A 9 -79.80 10.62 58.10
N ILE A 10 -79.47 11.89 57.93
CA ILE A 10 -78.09 12.38 57.82
C ILE A 10 -77.46 12.32 59.22
N ARG A 11 -76.56 11.36 59.44
CA ARG A 11 -75.60 11.37 60.56
C ARG A 11 -74.31 12.03 60.08
N ARG A 12 -74.01 13.23 60.57
CA ARG A 12 -72.68 13.84 60.56
C ARG A 12 -71.75 13.01 61.45
N GLY A 13 -70.80 12.31 60.84
CA GLY A 13 -69.60 11.79 61.51
C GLY A 13 -68.41 12.74 61.24
N PRO A 14 -67.50 12.94 62.21
CA PRO A 14 -66.32 13.78 62.02
C PRO A 14 -65.21 13.01 61.27
N ASP A 15 -65.12 13.20 59.96
CA ASP A 15 -64.05 12.64 59.09
C ASP A 15 -62.97 13.70 58.74
N ASP A 16 -62.67 14.63 59.66
CA ASP A 16 -61.72 15.73 59.38
C ASP A 16 -60.24 15.36 59.67
N GLY A 17 -59.93 14.11 60.05
CA GLY A 17 -58.55 13.65 60.28
C GLY A 17 -57.93 12.81 59.15
N GLY A 18 -58.74 12.01 58.46
CA GLY A 18 -58.25 11.05 57.44
C GLY A 18 -57.87 11.69 56.11
N ALA A 19 -58.60 12.73 55.70
CA ALA A 19 -58.34 13.44 54.44
C ALA A 19 -56.99 14.18 54.45
N LEU A 20 -56.61 14.76 55.60
CA LEU A 20 -55.36 15.51 55.74
C LEU A 20 -54.15 14.55 55.77
N VAL A 21 -54.29 13.37 56.40
CA VAL A 21 -53.25 12.32 56.39
C VAL A 21 -53.08 11.70 54.99
N ALA A 22 -54.18 11.49 54.24
CA ALA A 22 -54.11 10.98 52.88
C ALA A 22 -53.39 11.95 51.91
N VAL A 23 -53.64 13.25 52.04
CA VAL A 23 -52.97 14.28 51.23
C VAL A 23 -51.48 14.38 51.56
N ILE A 24 -51.10 14.35 52.84
CA ILE A 24 -49.69 14.33 53.25
C ILE A 24 -48.99 13.07 52.73
N GLY A 25 -49.64 11.90 52.83
CA GLY A 25 -49.09 10.64 52.31
C GLY A 25 -48.80 10.69 50.80
N ILE A 26 -49.73 11.24 50.01
CA ILE A 26 -49.55 11.39 48.56
C ILE A 26 -48.46 12.43 48.23
N MET A 27 -48.39 13.55 48.97
CA MET A 27 -47.34 14.56 48.77
C MET A 27 -45.93 14.01 49.08
N VAL A 28 -45.79 13.17 50.09
CA VAL A 28 -44.49 12.53 50.41
C VAL A 28 -44.09 11.56 49.30
N VAL A 29 -45.02 10.76 48.77
CA VAL A 29 -44.72 9.85 47.65
C VAL A 29 -44.34 10.63 46.39
N LEU A 30 -45.07 11.70 46.06
CA LEU A 30 -44.76 12.54 44.90
C LEU A 30 -43.40 13.23 45.03
N THR A 31 -43.04 13.73 46.22
CA THR A 31 -41.72 14.35 46.44
C THR A 31 -40.57 13.35 46.33
N ILE A 32 -40.73 12.12 46.83
CA ILE A 32 -39.75 11.04 46.64
C ILE A 32 -39.61 10.68 45.14
N LEU A 33 -40.72 10.59 44.41
CA LEU A 33 -40.68 10.30 42.96
C LEU A 33 -39.97 11.42 42.18
N VAL A 34 -40.33 12.69 42.42
CA VAL A 34 -39.72 13.83 41.73
C VAL A 34 -38.23 13.93 42.04
N SER A 35 -37.82 13.78 43.32
CA SER A 35 -36.41 13.81 43.71
C SER A 35 -35.61 12.67 43.10
N THR A 36 -36.19 11.47 43.00
CA THR A 36 -35.54 10.32 42.35
C THR A 36 -35.34 10.58 40.85
N ILE A 37 -36.36 11.11 40.16
CA ILE A 37 -36.27 11.45 38.72
C ILE A 37 -35.21 12.52 38.46
N VAL A 38 -35.14 13.55 39.30
CA VAL A 38 -34.12 14.60 39.17
C VAL A 38 -32.72 14.02 39.41
N THR A 39 -32.56 13.15 40.41
CA THR A 39 -31.27 12.53 40.74
C THR A 39 -30.78 11.61 39.62
N THR A 40 -31.66 10.77 39.05
CA THR A 40 -31.29 9.89 37.92
C THR A 40 -30.99 10.68 36.65
N SER A 41 -31.72 11.76 36.39
CA SER A 41 -31.46 12.66 35.25
C SER A 41 -30.09 13.33 35.37
N LEU A 42 -29.74 13.84 36.55
CA LEU A 42 -28.44 14.44 36.81
C LEU A 42 -27.32 13.41 36.69
N PHE A 43 -27.52 12.19 37.19
CA PHE A 43 -26.55 11.10 37.04
C PHE A 43 -26.28 10.78 35.56
N ASN A 44 -27.34 10.66 34.74
CA ASN A 44 -27.22 10.38 33.31
C ASN A 44 -26.47 11.50 32.55
N VAL A 45 -26.72 12.77 32.88
CA VAL A 45 -26.02 13.91 32.29
C VAL A 45 -24.54 13.89 32.66
N ARG A 46 -24.21 13.60 33.93
CA ARG A 46 -22.81 13.47 34.40
C ARG A 46 -22.07 12.37 33.63
N MET A 47 -22.64 11.16 33.58
CA MET A 47 -22.04 10.02 32.88
C MET A 47 -21.84 10.30 31.38
N THR A 48 -22.81 10.95 30.73
CA THR A 48 -22.74 11.27 29.29
C THR A 48 -21.65 12.31 29.00
N THR A 49 -21.56 13.37 29.82
CA THR A 49 -20.55 14.41 29.64
C THR A 49 -19.15 13.92 29.95
N GLU A 50 -18.99 13.05 30.95
CA GLU A 50 -17.73 12.37 31.27
C GLU A 50 -17.28 11.41 30.15
N THR A 51 -18.19 10.61 29.61
CA THR A 51 -17.90 9.71 28.48
C THR A 51 -17.46 10.51 27.25
N ARG A 52 -18.18 11.60 26.93
CA ARG A 52 -17.80 12.50 25.83
C ARG A 52 -16.41 13.10 26.05
N ALA A 53 -16.13 13.61 27.25
CA ALA A 53 -14.82 14.16 27.59
C ALA A 53 -13.73 13.08 27.44
N SER A 54 -13.98 11.86 27.92
CA SER A 54 -13.04 10.74 27.84
C SER A 54 -12.69 10.36 26.39
N VAL A 55 -13.69 10.29 25.51
CA VAL A 55 -13.48 10.00 24.09
C VAL A 55 -12.70 11.12 23.41
N GLN A 56 -12.99 12.38 23.73
CA GLN A 56 -12.26 13.53 23.19
C GLN A 56 -10.79 13.55 23.65
N ALA A 57 -10.56 13.32 24.95
CA ALA A 57 -9.21 13.27 25.52
C ALA A 57 -8.38 12.13 24.91
N ARG A 58 -8.97 10.95 24.72
CA ARG A 58 -8.29 9.83 24.06
C ARG A 58 -7.99 10.10 22.59
N ALA A 59 -8.95 10.62 21.84
CA ALA A 59 -8.74 10.98 20.44
C ALA A 59 -7.64 12.04 20.28
N ALA A 60 -7.54 12.98 21.22
CA ALA A 60 -6.47 13.99 21.25
C ALA A 60 -5.10 13.37 21.52
N ALA A 61 -5.01 12.40 22.44
CA ALA A 61 -3.78 11.67 22.72
C ALA A 61 -3.31 10.87 21.50
N GLU A 62 -4.21 10.13 20.85
CA GLU A 62 -3.93 9.35 19.64
C GLU A 62 -3.49 10.26 18.48
N ALA A 63 -4.16 11.40 18.28
CA ALA A 63 -3.74 12.41 17.30
C ALA A 63 -2.33 12.97 17.58
N GLY A 64 -1.97 13.12 18.86
CA GLY A 64 -0.63 13.51 19.28
C GLY A 64 0.43 12.47 18.90
N VAL A 65 0.15 11.17 19.11
CA VAL A 65 1.04 10.06 18.71
C VAL A 65 1.30 10.11 17.19
N ASP A 66 0.25 10.25 16.38
CA ASP A 66 0.37 10.31 14.92
C ASP A 66 1.17 11.54 14.46
N TYR A 67 0.91 12.70 15.07
CA TYR A 67 1.62 13.93 14.78
C TYR A 67 3.13 13.82 15.06
N VAL A 68 3.50 13.29 16.23
CA VAL A 68 4.93 13.09 16.59
C VAL A 68 5.57 12.00 15.75
N ARG A 69 4.86 10.92 15.43
CA ARG A 69 5.36 9.88 14.53
C ARG A 69 5.72 10.46 13.16
N ALA A 70 4.88 11.34 12.60
CA ALA A 70 5.18 12.04 11.35
C ALA A 70 6.40 12.97 11.45
N GLN A 71 6.59 13.65 12.60
CA GLN A 71 7.79 14.47 12.83
C GLN A 71 9.07 13.64 12.93
N ILE A 72 9.03 12.51 13.64
CA ILE A 72 10.16 11.58 13.74
C ILE A 72 10.49 11.01 12.36
N ALA A 73 9.48 10.58 11.60
CA ALA A 73 9.65 10.04 10.25
C ALA A 73 10.24 11.07 9.26
N SER A 74 9.92 12.36 9.43
CA SER A 74 10.46 13.44 8.60
C SER A 74 11.79 14.02 9.09
N GLY A 75 12.36 13.49 10.19
CA GLY A 75 13.62 13.98 10.76
C GLY A 75 13.52 15.36 11.41
N LYS A 76 12.30 15.83 11.71
CA LYS A 76 12.02 17.19 12.23
C LYS A 76 11.81 17.24 13.74
N CYS A 77 12.19 16.20 14.48
CA CYS A 77 12.14 16.22 15.93
C CYS A 77 13.14 17.25 16.47
N THR A 78 12.63 18.36 17.01
CA THR A 78 13.43 19.47 17.55
C THR A 78 13.40 19.52 19.08
N SER A 79 12.39 18.91 19.70
CA SER A 79 12.19 18.84 21.14
C SER A 79 11.68 17.44 21.50
N GLY A 80 12.16 16.90 22.62
CA GLY A 80 11.66 15.64 23.17
C GLY A 80 10.23 15.72 23.71
N THR A 81 9.66 16.93 23.83
CA THR A 81 8.26 17.18 24.17
C THR A 81 7.59 18.00 23.09
N VAL A 82 6.46 17.51 22.58
CA VAL A 82 5.69 18.14 21.50
C VAL A 82 4.26 18.40 21.98
N SER A 83 3.75 19.61 21.74
CA SER A 83 2.38 19.99 22.08
C SER A 83 1.60 20.38 20.82
N SER A 84 0.28 20.26 20.89
CA SER A 84 -0.64 20.59 19.78
C SER A 84 -0.44 22.04 19.27
N PRO A 85 -0.40 22.26 17.93
CA PRO A 85 -0.55 23.59 17.36
C PRO A 85 -1.88 24.20 17.83
N SER A 86 -1.93 25.51 18.08
CA SER A 86 -3.04 26.23 18.71
C SER A 86 -4.45 25.73 18.32
N GLY A 87 -5.28 25.42 19.32
CA GLY A 87 -6.66 24.95 19.12
C GLY A 87 -7.09 23.96 20.20
N SER A 88 -8.32 23.46 20.10
CA SER A 88 -8.82 22.32 20.86
C SER A 88 -9.18 21.18 19.89
N PRO A 89 -8.95 19.90 20.25
CA PRO A 89 -8.44 19.42 21.54
C PRO A 89 -6.91 19.51 21.68
N LYS A 90 -6.43 19.61 22.93
CA LYS A 90 -5.01 19.81 23.24
C LYS A 90 -4.34 18.46 23.48
N PHE A 91 -3.09 18.32 23.04
CA PHE A 91 -2.26 17.17 23.38
C PHE A 91 -0.84 17.59 23.75
N THR A 92 -0.17 16.76 24.55
CA THR A 92 1.26 16.84 24.85
C THR A 92 1.85 15.45 24.79
N VAL A 93 2.93 15.28 24.04
CA VAL A 93 3.60 14.00 23.84
C VAL A 93 5.05 14.12 24.28
N THR A 94 5.52 13.20 25.11
CA THR A 94 6.94 13.05 25.45
C THR A 94 7.56 11.85 24.72
N ILE A 95 8.80 12.02 24.25
CA ILE A 95 9.52 11.09 23.39
C ILE A 95 10.67 10.48 24.17
N HIS A 96 10.73 9.15 24.25
CA HIS A 96 11.70 8.40 25.03
C HIS A 96 12.43 7.38 24.12
N PRO A 97 13.60 7.74 23.54
CA PRO A 97 14.31 6.88 22.59
C PRO A 97 15.28 5.90 23.28
N SER A 98 15.49 4.72 22.67
CA SER A 98 16.47 3.71 23.09
C SER A 98 17.38 3.29 21.95
N SER A 99 18.69 3.14 22.21
CA SER A 99 19.69 2.68 21.24
C SER A 99 20.10 1.21 21.41
N SER A 100 19.78 0.58 22.53
CA SER A 100 20.26 -0.77 22.90
C SER A 100 19.16 -1.82 23.07
N GLY A 101 17.88 -1.46 22.91
CA GLY A 101 16.76 -2.40 23.05
C GLY A 101 15.39 -1.72 22.89
N THR A 102 14.36 -2.31 23.50
CA THR A 102 13.00 -1.73 23.57
C THR A 102 13.00 -0.52 24.50
N ALA A 103 12.50 0.61 24.00
CA ALA A 103 12.36 1.84 24.75
C ALA A 103 11.30 1.70 25.84
N THR A 104 11.45 2.47 26.90
CA THR A 104 10.52 2.54 28.03
C THR A 104 10.28 3.99 28.40
N SER A 105 9.13 4.28 29.00
CA SER A 105 8.77 5.61 29.52
C SER A 105 9.67 6.09 30.67
N SER A 106 10.56 5.23 31.20
CA SER A 106 11.58 5.57 32.18
C SER A 106 12.87 6.17 31.60
N LEU A 107 13.05 6.12 30.27
CA LEU A 107 14.23 6.70 29.62
C LEU A 107 14.17 8.23 29.61
N PRO A 108 15.30 8.94 29.48
CA PRO A 108 15.30 10.39 29.35
C PRO A 108 14.49 10.86 28.14
N VAL A 109 13.80 11.98 28.32
CA VAL A 109 13.06 12.64 27.24
C VAL A 109 14.05 13.20 26.22
N GLY A 110 13.89 12.86 24.94
CA GLY A 110 14.78 13.30 23.88
C GLY A 110 14.33 12.89 22.49
N CYS A 111 14.88 13.52 21.46
CA CYS A 111 14.63 13.12 20.08
C CYS A 111 15.44 11.86 19.72
N PRO A 112 14.88 10.94 18.92
CA PRO A 112 15.63 9.79 18.42
C PRO A 112 16.79 10.23 17.52
N THR A 113 17.88 9.48 17.56
CA THR A 113 19.06 9.66 16.69
C THR A 113 19.12 8.53 15.66
N SER A 114 20.05 8.59 14.71
CA SER A 114 20.29 7.50 13.74
C SER A 114 20.66 6.16 14.39
N THR A 115 21.02 6.14 15.67
CA THR A 115 21.35 4.93 16.44
C THR A 115 20.17 4.40 17.27
N SER A 116 19.04 5.12 17.31
CA SER A 116 17.86 4.70 18.06
C SER A 116 17.20 3.49 17.40
N LYS A 117 17.07 2.40 18.15
CA LYS A 117 16.42 1.16 17.72
C LYS A 117 14.95 1.10 18.07
N SER A 118 14.48 1.92 19.01
CA SER A 118 13.06 2.05 19.34
C SER A 118 12.80 3.36 20.07
N VAL A 119 11.52 3.76 20.14
CA VAL A 119 11.04 5.00 20.75
C VAL A 119 9.71 4.72 21.44
N VAL A 120 9.58 5.11 22.70
CA VAL A 120 8.27 5.17 23.39
C VAL A 120 7.75 6.60 23.34
N LEU A 121 6.48 6.73 22.99
CA LEU A 121 5.72 7.96 23.02
C LEU A 121 4.69 7.88 24.15
N LEU A 122 4.72 8.88 25.03
CA LEU A 122 3.70 9.04 26.06
C LEU A 122 2.87 10.27 25.73
N ALA A 123 1.66 10.06 25.20
CA ALA A 123 0.78 11.11 24.73
C ALA A 123 -0.36 11.37 25.71
N ARG A 124 -0.41 12.57 26.26
CA ARG A 124 -1.50 13.08 27.08
C ARG A 124 -2.44 13.91 26.21
N GLY A 125 -3.72 13.59 26.18
CA GLY A 125 -4.76 14.37 25.52
C GLY A 125 -5.74 14.96 26.54
N ASP A 126 -6.15 16.22 26.31
CA ASP A 126 -7.12 16.93 27.13
C ASP A 126 -8.42 17.15 26.33
N ALA A 127 -9.56 16.88 26.97
CA ALA A 127 -10.87 17.08 26.39
C ALA A 127 -11.12 18.57 26.11
N ALA A 128 -11.77 18.88 24.98
CA ALA A 128 -12.12 20.26 24.63
C ALA A 128 -13.18 20.85 25.58
N ALA A 129 -14.08 19.99 26.07
CA ALA A 129 -15.08 20.36 27.08
C ALA A 129 -15.02 19.36 28.25
N SER A 130 -14.83 19.88 29.45
CA SER A 130 -14.80 19.07 30.68
C SER A 130 -16.14 18.37 30.94
N GLY A 131 -16.07 17.17 31.52
CA GLY A 131 -17.23 16.50 32.12
C GLY A 131 -17.82 17.35 33.24
N VAL A 132 -19.15 17.34 33.37
CA VAL A 132 -19.83 18.10 34.41
C VAL A 132 -19.80 17.27 35.70
N GLY A 133 -19.12 17.77 36.74
CA GLY A 133 -19.11 17.15 38.08
C GLY A 133 -18.15 15.96 38.28
N SER A 134 -17.42 15.53 37.25
CA SER A 134 -16.30 14.58 37.34
C SER A 134 -15.18 15.02 36.41
N THR A 135 -13.93 15.03 36.90
CA THR A 135 -12.74 15.35 36.10
C THR A 135 -12.07 14.12 35.51
N GLY A 136 -12.51 12.90 35.87
CA GLY A 136 -11.85 11.64 35.49
C GLY A 136 -11.86 11.34 33.99
N GLY A 137 -12.79 11.95 33.24
CA GLY A 137 -12.83 11.86 31.77
C GLY A 137 -12.06 12.97 31.04
N ASN A 138 -11.55 13.98 31.73
CA ASN A 138 -11.00 15.18 31.05
C ASN A 138 -9.62 14.96 30.45
N VAL A 139 -8.89 13.95 30.91
CA VAL A 139 -7.50 13.68 30.52
C VAL A 139 -7.34 12.19 30.27
N ARG A 140 -6.67 11.83 29.18
CA ARG A 140 -6.27 10.45 28.88
C ARG A 140 -4.81 10.42 28.46
N THR A 141 -4.09 9.39 28.89
CA THR A 141 -2.69 9.19 28.49
C THR A 141 -2.57 7.87 27.74
N VAL A 142 -2.02 7.93 26.54
CA VAL A 142 -1.78 6.79 25.67
C VAL A 142 -0.28 6.56 25.54
N GLU A 143 0.15 5.33 25.78
CA GLU A 143 1.54 4.92 25.57
C GLU A 143 1.66 4.11 24.27
N ALA A 144 2.55 4.54 23.39
CA ALA A 144 2.81 3.89 22.10
C ALA A 144 4.30 3.60 21.93
N LEU A 145 4.63 2.40 21.48
CA LEU A 145 5.99 1.98 21.12
C LEU A 145 6.13 2.02 19.59
N ILE A 146 7.19 2.67 19.13
CA ILE A 146 7.68 2.66 17.75
C ILE A 146 9.02 1.92 17.78
N GLU A 147 9.07 0.73 17.23
CA GLU A 147 10.36 0.06 17.00
C GLU A 147 10.95 0.60 15.70
N SER A 148 12.21 1.05 15.69
CA SER A 148 12.89 1.36 14.43
C SER A 148 12.90 0.09 13.62
N ALA A 149 12.53 0.19 12.34
CA ALA A 149 12.79 -0.87 11.40
C ALA A 149 14.30 -1.13 11.43
N THR A 150 14.75 -2.17 12.13
CA THR A 150 16.05 -2.79 11.88
C THR A 150 16.08 -2.98 10.38
N SER A 151 16.96 -2.25 9.68
CA SER A 151 17.09 -2.19 8.21
C SER A 151 16.50 -3.46 7.62
N SER A 152 15.20 -3.41 7.31
CA SER A 152 14.53 -4.63 6.94
C SER A 152 15.18 -4.98 5.64
N SER A 153 15.76 -6.18 5.59
CA SER A 153 16.13 -6.86 4.35
C SER A 153 15.21 -6.34 3.24
N PRO A 154 15.75 -5.76 2.15
CA PRO A 154 14.93 -5.03 1.22
C PRO A 154 13.76 -5.91 0.79
N THR A 155 12.56 -5.50 1.16
CA THR A 155 11.41 -6.36 0.99
C THR A 155 11.00 -6.28 -0.46
N PHE A 156 11.38 -7.29 -1.24
CA PHE A 156 10.88 -7.45 -2.59
C PHE A 156 9.42 -7.90 -2.52
N ASN A 157 8.47 -6.96 -2.60
CA ASN A 157 7.04 -7.26 -2.51
C ASN A 157 6.25 -6.98 -3.79
N ALA A 158 6.86 -6.34 -4.78
CA ALA A 158 6.31 -6.22 -6.13
C ALA A 158 6.76 -7.39 -7.01
N ALA A 159 5.92 -7.73 -7.99
CA ALA A 159 6.29 -8.58 -9.12
C ALA A 159 7.20 -7.83 -10.08
N ILE A 160 6.85 -6.59 -10.39
CA ILE A 160 7.70 -5.68 -11.18
C ILE A 160 7.89 -4.40 -10.40
N TYR A 161 9.14 -4.03 -10.16
CA TYR A 161 9.53 -2.74 -9.63
C TYR A 161 10.44 -2.04 -10.64
N ALA A 162 10.07 -0.84 -11.04
CA ALA A 162 10.86 0.02 -11.91
C ALA A 162 11.06 1.39 -11.25
N GLY A 163 12.26 1.67 -10.73
CA GLY A 163 12.51 2.86 -9.90
C GLY A 163 12.42 4.21 -10.63
N SER A 164 12.68 4.28 -11.93
CA SER A 164 12.54 5.48 -12.76
C SER A 164 11.40 5.40 -13.75
N GLY A 165 11.12 4.20 -14.28
CA GLY A 165 10.06 4.01 -15.27
C GLY A 165 10.01 2.61 -15.86
N ALA A 166 8.83 2.21 -16.32
CA ALA A 166 8.60 0.97 -17.04
C ALA A 166 8.07 1.27 -18.44
N ASN A 167 8.80 0.86 -19.48
CA ASN A 167 8.36 0.92 -20.86
C ASN A 167 8.02 -0.49 -21.35
N VAL A 168 6.73 -0.78 -21.41
CA VAL A 168 6.20 -2.06 -21.87
C VAL A 168 5.38 -1.80 -23.12
N ASN A 169 5.96 -2.01 -24.29
CA ASN A 169 5.32 -1.76 -25.60
C ASN A 169 4.85 -3.06 -26.27
N THR A 170 4.56 -4.08 -25.47
CA THR A 170 4.22 -5.45 -25.87
C THR A 170 3.23 -6.07 -24.90
N ASP A 171 2.66 -7.23 -25.23
CA ASP A 171 1.78 -7.96 -24.31
C ASP A 171 2.51 -8.32 -23.00
N LEU A 172 1.83 -8.08 -21.88
CA LEU A 172 2.36 -8.35 -20.54
C LEU A 172 1.30 -9.08 -19.73
N SER A 173 1.69 -10.17 -19.07
CA SER A 173 0.84 -10.88 -18.13
C SER A 173 1.56 -11.04 -16.81
N VAL A 174 1.16 -10.27 -15.80
CA VAL A 174 1.66 -10.37 -14.42
C VAL A 174 0.61 -11.05 -13.56
N ARG A 175 0.91 -12.26 -13.06
CA ARG A 175 -0.03 -13.15 -12.36
C ARG A 175 0.44 -13.50 -10.96
N GLY A 176 -0.47 -13.93 -10.11
CA GLY A 176 -0.19 -14.39 -8.74
C GLY A 176 -0.72 -13.44 -7.67
N VAL A 177 -0.81 -13.97 -6.44
CA VAL A 177 -1.31 -13.21 -5.29
C VAL A 177 -0.25 -12.17 -4.87
N GLY A 178 -0.64 -10.90 -4.82
CA GLY A 178 0.29 -9.80 -4.53
C GLY A 178 1.22 -9.46 -5.69
N ALA A 179 0.85 -9.83 -6.93
CA ALA A 179 1.62 -9.54 -8.13
C ALA A 179 1.54 -8.05 -8.54
N ASP A 180 1.98 -7.18 -7.64
CA ASP A 180 1.89 -5.74 -7.78
C ASP A 180 2.97 -5.23 -8.75
N VAL A 181 2.63 -4.18 -9.49
CA VAL A 181 3.52 -3.45 -10.39
C VAL A 181 3.74 -2.06 -9.82
N ILE A 182 5.00 -1.69 -9.59
CA ILE A 182 5.40 -0.39 -9.06
C ILE A 182 6.34 0.28 -10.07
N THR A 183 6.02 1.50 -10.49
CA THR A 183 6.86 2.32 -11.36
C THR A 183 7.03 3.73 -10.78
N GLY A 184 8.29 4.18 -10.69
CA GLY A 184 8.66 5.55 -10.31
C GLY A 184 8.39 6.59 -11.39
N GLY A 185 7.92 6.16 -12.57
CA GLY A 185 7.57 7.02 -13.69
C GLY A 185 6.15 6.79 -14.18
N ASN A 186 5.94 7.04 -15.46
CA ASN A 186 4.66 6.81 -16.11
C ASN A 186 4.44 5.32 -16.38
N TRP A 187 3.17 4.91 -16.44
CA TRP A 187 2.74 3.62 -16.98
C TRP A 187 1.91 3.84 -18.23
N THR A 188 2.32 3.24 -19.35
CA THR A 188 1.52 3.27 -20.59
C THR A 188 1.19 1.85 -21.01
N CYS A 189 -0.10 1.55 -21.10
CA CYS A 189 -0.59 0.32 -21.65
C CYS A 189 -1.00 0.51 -23.11
N SER A 190 -0.15 0.04 -24.03
CA SER A 190 -0.34 0.17 -25.47
C SER A 190 -0.76 -1.11 -26.18
N SER A 191 -0.80 -2.23 -25.45
CA SER A 191 -0.93 -3.62 -25.92
C SER A 191 -1.82 -4.42 -24.96
N SER A 192 -1.94 -5.75 -25.13
CA SER A 192 -2.72 -6.59 -24.22
C SER A 192 -1.95 -6.79 -22.90
N GLN A 193 -2.18 -5.90 -21.93
CA GLN A 193 -1.51 -5.95 -20.63
C GLN A 193 -2.50 -6.34 -19.52
N GLN A 194 -2.10 -7.33 -18.72
CA GLN A 194 -2.89 -7.91 -17.65
C GLN A 194 -2.05 -7.91 -16.37
N VAL A 195 -2.55 -7.25 -15.32
CA VAL A 195 -1.93 -7.22 -13.99
C VAL A 195 -2.93 -7.76 -12.99
N GLU A 196 -2.65 -8.92 -12.39
CA GLU A 196 -3.53 -9.52 -11.38
C GLU A 196 -3.47 -8.76 -10.03
N GLY A 197 -2.34 -8.11 -9.73
CA GLY A 197 -2.16 -7.27 -8.54
C GLY A 197 -2.60 -5.81 -8.73
N ASN A 198 -2.07 -4.95 -7.88
CA ASN A 198 -2.24 -3.49 -7.95
C ASN A 198 -1.20 -2.86 -8.89
N LEU A 199 -1.53 -1.70 -9.44
CA LEU A 199 -0.62 -0.88 -10.22
C LEU A 199 -0.36 0.45 -9.49
N TYR A 200 0.92 0.73 -9.19
CA TYR A 200 1.38 1.96 -8.56
C TYR A 200 2.29 2.69 -9.55
N ALA A 201 1.88 3.87 -9.99
CA ALA A 201 2.70 4.75 -10.82
C ALA A 201 2.85 6.11 -10.13
N VAL A 202 4.10 6.56 -9.94
CA VAL A 202 4.37 7.92 -9.44
C VAL A 202 3.96 8.97 -10.45
N GLY A 203 4.11 8.66 -11.75
CA GLY A 203 3.69 9.52 -12.83
C GLY A 203 2.27 9.25 -13.32
N ASP A 204 2.07 9.53 -14.60
CA ASP A 204 0.79 9.36 -15.29
C ASP A 204 0.53 7.87 -15.59
N VAL A 205 -0.75 7.48 -15.56
CA VAL A 205 -1.21 6.17 -16.05
C VAL A 205 -2.05 6.37 -17.30
N THR A 206 -1.63 5.82 -18.43
CA THR A 206 -2.33 5.92 -19.71
C THR A 206 -2.69 4.55 -20.26
N PHE A 207 -3.97 4.32 -20.54
CA PHE A 207 -4.47 3.15 -21.26
C PHE A 207 -4.81 3.56 -22.68
N SER A 208 -3.96 3.24 -23.67
CA SER A 208 -4.03 3.87 -25.00
C SER A 208 -4.80 3.06 -26.05
N THR A 209 -4.27 1.91 -26.49
CA THR A 209 -4.69 1.25 -27.73
C THR A 209 -5.04 -0.23 -27.60
N GLY A 210 -4.41 -0.96 -26.67
CA GLY A 210 -4.66 -2.38 -26.43
C GLY A 210 -5.52 -2.62 -25.17
N PRO A 211 -6.16 -3.80 -25.01
CA PRO A 211 -6.95 -4.09 -23.83
C PRO A 211 -6.05 -4.15 -22.58
N CYS A 212 -6.36 -3.31 -21.60
CA CYS A 212 -5.63 -3.23 -20.33
C CYS A 212 -6.54 -3.71 -19.21
N ALA A 213 -6.12 -4.71 -18.46
CA ALA A 213 -6.83 -5.09 -17.24
C ALA A 213 -5.89 -5.08 -16.05
N VAL A 214 -6.32 -4.41 -14.99
CA VAL A 214 -5.71 -4.46 -13.67
C VAL A 214 -6.76 -5.02 -12.73
N ASN A 215 -6.60 -6.24 -12.22
CA ASN A 215 -7.59 -6.85 -11.33
C ASN A 215 -7.58 -6.20 -9.93
N GLY A 216 -6.44 -5.62 -9.54
CA GLY A 216 -6.31 -4.83 -8.33
C GLY A 216 -6.76 -3.38 -8.47
N SER A 217 -6.20 -2.52 -7.62
CA SER A 217 -6.41 -1.08 -7.67
C SER A 217 -5.30 -0.39 -8.48
N VAL A 218 -5.62 0.76 -9.05
CA VAL A 218 -4.66 1.61 -9.77
C VAL A 218 -4.43 2.89 -8.96
N TYR A 219 -3.16 3.23 -8.74
CA TYR A 219 -2.72 4.46 -8.09
C TYR A 219 -1.85 5.23 -9.08
N SER A 220 -2.30 6.43 -9.47
CA SER A 220 -1.53 7.37 -10.29
C SER A 220 -1.18 8.60 -9.47
N GLY A 221 0.12 8.89 -9.34
CA GLY A 221 0.63 10.12 -8.75
C GLY A 221 0.52 11.33 -9.67
N GLY A 222 0.32 11.11 -10.97
CA GLY A 222 -0.03 12.12 -11.96
C GLY A 222 -1.50 12.03 -12.39
N ASN A 223 -1.71 12.15 -13.71
CA ASN A 223 -3.01 12.05 -14.36
C ASN A 223 -3.30 10.61 -14.79
N PHE A 224 -4.58 10.28 -14.86
CA PHE A 224 -5.07 9.05 -15.48
C PHE A 224 -5.70 9.39 -16.84
N SER A 225 -5.37 8.62 -17.88
CA SER A 225 -5.91 8.83 -19.22
C SER A 225 -6.36 7.54 -19.88
N CYS A 226 -7.62 7.52 -20.32
CA CYS A 226 -8.21 6.51 -21.19
C CYS A 226 -8.82 7.22 -22.42
N PRO A 227 -8.03 7.46 -23.49
CA PRO A 227 -8.41 8.31 -24.61
C PRO A 227 -9.17 7.56 -25.71
N ALA A 228 -10.00 8.31 -26.46
CA ALA A 228 -11.04 7.91 -27.44
C ALA A 228 -10.70 6.85 -28.51
N LYS A 229 -9.44 6.40 -28.64
CA LYS A 229 -8.96 5.55 -29.74
C LYS A 229 -8.57 4.13 -29.33
N ALA A 230 -8.97 3.66 -28.16
CA ALA A 230 -8.84 2.25 -27.80
C ALA A 230 -9.63 1.40 -28.80
N GLN A 231 -8.93 0.61 -29.62
CA GLN A 231 -9.58 -0.37 -30.48
C GLN A 231 -10.33 -1.39 -29.62
N LYS A 232 -11.35 -2.06 -30.21
CA LYS A 232 -12.15 -3.18 -29.65
C LYS A 232 -11.41 -3.93 -28.52
N GLY A 233 -11.65 -3.52 -27.27
CA GLY A 233 -11.02 -4.07 -26.09
C GLY A 233 -11.43 -3.25 -24.86
N SER A 234 -11.97 -3.90 -23.83
CA SER A 234 -12.43 -3.23 -22.62
C SER A 234 -11.23 -2.94 -21.71
N HIS A 235 -11.05 -1.68 -21.31
CA HIS A 235 -10.12 -1.35 -20.23
C HIS A 235 -10.82 -1.54 -18.90
N ASN A 236 -10.26 -2.40 -18.04
CA ASN A 236 -10.90 -2.80 -16.80
C ASN A 236 -9.98 -2.60 -15.60
N ILE A 237 -10.50 -1.95 -14.56
CA ILE A 237 -9.89 -1.89 -13.24
C ILE A 237 -10.82 -2.65 -12.28
N GLY A 238 -10.35 -3.77 -11.74
CA GLY A 238 -11.14 -4.71 -10.96
C GLY A 238 -11.48 -4.22 -9.56
N LYS A 239 -10.74 -3.24 -9.03
CA LYS A 239 -11.02 -2.57 -7.75
C LYS A 239 -11.10 -1.05 -7.93
N ASN A 240 -10.31 -0.29 -7.18
CA ASN A 240 -10.42 1.16 -7.08
C ASN A 240 -9.41 1.86 -7.99
N LEU A 241 -9.75 3.08 -8.41
CA LEU A 241 -8.87 3.98 -9.14
C LEU A 241 -8.63 5.25 -8.32
N TYR A 242 -7.37 5.50 -7.97
CA TYR A 242 -6.92 6.68 -7.24
C TYR A 242 -5.98 7.49 -8.13
N VAL A 243 -6.32 8.76 -8.37
CA VAL A 243 -5.60 9.64 -9.30
C VAL A 243 -5.34 10.95 -8.61
N GLN A 244 -4.08 11.31 -8.36
CA GLN A 244 -3.74 12.59 -7.72
C GLN A 244 -4.07 13.80 -8.61
N GLY A 245 -3.91 13.65 -9.93
CA GLY A 245 -4.24 14.66 -10.94
C GLY A 245 -5.64 14.51 -11.55
N THR A 246 -5.73 14.82 -12.84
CA THR A 246 -6.95 14.77 -13.65
C THR A 246 -7.25 13.35 -14.08
N GLY A 247 -8.52 12.95 -14.03
CA GLY A 247 -8.98 11.67 -14.60
C GLY A 247 -9.66 11.87 -15.96
N ASP A 248 -9.06 11.36 -17.03
CA ASP A 248 -9.61 11.42 -18.39
C ASP A 248 -10.24 10.07 -18.80
N PHE A 249 -11.57 10.08 -18.94
CA PHE A 249 -12.45 8.95 -19.28
C PHE A 249 -13.18 9.24 -20.60
N ARG A 250 -12.43 9.55 -21.65
CA ARG A 250 -12.98 9.76 -23.00
C ARG A 250 -13.36 8.45 -23.71
N THR A 251 -13.06 7.28 -23.15
CA THR A 251 -13.48 5.94 -23.63
C THR A 251 -14.20 5.12 -22.56
N ASP A 252 -14.72 3.96 -23.00
CA ASP A 252 -15.17 2.86 -22.15
C ASP A 252 -14.02 2.30 -21.28
N CYS A 253 -13.74 3.01 -20.19
CA CYS A 253 -12.95 2.51 -19.08
C CYS A 253 -13.90 2.10 -17.96
N ALA A 254 -13.90 0.82 -17.60
CA ALA A 254 -14.70 0.31 -16.50
C ALA A 254 -13.84 0.19 -15.23
N VAL A 255 -14.31 0.79 -14.15
CA VAL A 255 -13.76 0.61 -12.80
C VAL A 255 -14.83 -0.08 -11.98
N SER A 256 -14.56 -1.28 -11.48
CA SER A 256 -15.54 -2.06 -10.71
C SER A 256 -15.75 -1.49 -9.30
N GLY A 257 -14.76 -0.78 -8.75
CA GLY A 257 -14.82 -0.15 -7.44
C GLY A 257 -14.98 1.37 -7.50
N ASP A 258 -14.37 2.04 -6.53
CA ASP A 258 -14.44 3.50 -6.36
C ASP A 258 -13.47 4.23 -7.31
N ILE A 259 -13.85 5.43 -7.75
CA ILE A 259 -12.98 6.36 -8.47
C ILE A 259 -12.77 7.60 -7.60
N TRP A 260 -11.52 7.94 -7.31
CA TRP A 260 -11.15 9.15 -6.58
C TRP A 260 -10.10 9.95 -7.34
N THR A 261 -10.46 11.17 -7.75
CA THR A 261 -9.58 12.09 -8.47
C THR A 261 -9.27 13.33 -7.64
N GLY A 262 -8.00 13.74 -7.63
CA GLY A 262 -7.52 14.96 -6.95
C GLY A 262 -7.67 16.21 -7.82
N GLY A 263 -7.80 16.05 -9.13
CA GLY A 263 -8.14 17.08 -10.11
C GLY A 263 -9.57 16.95 -10.63
N SER A 264 -9.83 17.61 -11.77
CA SER A 264 -11.10 17.49 -12.50
C SER A 264 -11.19 16.15 -13.23
N VAL A 265 -12.40 15.79 -13.63
CA VAL A 265 -12.64 14.69 -14.56
C VAL A 265 -12.88 15.24 -15.97
N LEU A 266 -12.35 14.57 -16.98
CA LEU A 266 -12.68 14.80 -18.38
C LEU A 266 -13.46 13.59 -18.87
N ALA A 267 -14.75 13.74 -19.13
CA ALA A 267 -15.60 12.67 -19.65
C ALA A 267 -16.17 13.08 -21.00
N SER A 268 -16.08 12.19 -21.99
CA SER A 268 -16.75 12.39 -23.29
C SER A 268 -17.64 11.22 -23.67
N ASN A 269 -17.22 10.00 -23.36
CA ASN A 269 -17.99 8.77 -23.51
C ASN A 269 -18.28 8.09 -22.16
N GLY A 270 -18.23 8.89 -21.08
CA GLY A 270 -18.74 8.57 -19.75
C GLY A 270 -17.86 7.71 -18.87
N ILE A 271 -18.13 7.79 -17.58
CA ILE A 271 -17.38 7.12 -16.52
C ILE A 271 -18.21 5.92 -16.06
N ARG A 272 -17.60 4.74 -15.93
CA ARG A 272 -18.25 3.58 -15.32
C ARG A 272 -17.54 3.24 -14.00
N ALA A 273 -18.18 3.58 -12.89
CA ALA A 273 -17.75 3.25 -11.54
C ALA A 273 -18.75 2.29 -10.88
N GLY A 274 -18.31 1.08 -10.56
CA GLY A 274 -19.10 0.12 -9.82
C GLY A 274 -19.25 0.48 -8.33
N GLY A 275 -18.45 1.41 -7.82
CA GLY A 275 -18.54 2.02 -6.50
C GLY A 275 -18.93 3.51 -6.55
N SER A 276 -18.37 4.30 -5.62
CA SER A 276 -18.55 5.74 -5.51
C SER A 276 -17.59 6.53 -6.41
N LEU A 277 -17.98 7.75 -6.75
CA LEU A 277 -17.17 8.71 -7.50
C LEU A 277 -16.89 9.94 -6.62
N ALA A 278 -15.60 10.16 -6.32
CA ALA A 278 -15.11 11.31 -5.58
C ALA A 278 -14.22 12.18 -6.47
N VAL A 279 -14.59 13.45 -6.67
CA VAL A 279 -13.89 14.37 -7.57
C VAL A 279 -13.59 15.66 -6.82
N ARG A 280 -12.31 15.99 -6.67
CA ARG A 280 -11.91 17.24 -6.01
C ARG A 280 -11.95 18.44 -6.96
N GLY A 281 -11.85 18.23 -8.27
CA GLY A 281 -12.10 19.26 -9.29
C GLY A 281 -13.55 19.29 -9.76
N ASP A 282 -13.73 19.61 -11.04
CA ASP A 282 -15.03 19.63 -11.70
C ASP A 282 -15.39 18.26 -12.30
N LEU A 283 -16.68 17.96 -12.32
CA LEU A 283 -17.25 16.79 -13.01
C LEU A 283 -18.15 17.26 -14.17
N PRO A 284 -17.65 17.26 -15.41
CA PRO A 284 -18.47 17.51 -16.57
C PRO A 284 -19.38 16.31 -16.81
N VAL A 285 -20.70 16.55 -16.89
CA VAL A 285 -21.71 15.52 -17.13
C VAL A 285 -22.36 15.71 -18.49
N ASN A 286 -22.19 14.74 -19.38
CA ASN A 286 -23.05 14.54 -20.54
C ASN A 286 -23.81 13.22 -20.34
N ASP A 287 -25.14 13.27 -20.37
CA ASP A 287 -26.03 12.26 -19.78
C ASP A 287 -25.92 10.83 -20.36
N SER A 288 -25.30 10.67 -21.53
CA SER A 288 -25.38 9.40 -22.27
C SER A 288 -24.58 8.24 -21.68
N THR A 289 -23.64 8.46 -20.76
CA THR A 289 -22.62 7.41 -20.50
C THR A 289 -22.05 7.35 -19.06
N LEU A 290 -22.43 8.24 -18.15
CA LEU A 290 -22.05 8.12 -16.74
C LEU A 290 -22.85 7.02 -16.04
N THR A 291 -22.15 6.05 -15.44
CA THR A 291 -22.73 4.99 -14.61
C THR A 291 -21.94 4.89 -13.31
N VAL A 292 -22.55 5.33 -12.21
CA VAL A 292 -22.01 5.22 -10.85
C VAL A 292 -23.04 4.46 -10.00
N ASN A 293 -22.63 3.40 -9.31
CA ASN A 293 -23.53 2.65 -8.43
C ASN A 293 -23.57 3.19 -7.00
N GLY A 294 -22.52 3.92 -6.58
CA GLY A 294 -22.37 4.50 -5.25
C GLY A 294 -22.70 5.99 -5.19
N SER A 295 -22.09 6.66 -4.21
CA SER A 295 -22.25 8.11 -4.01
C SER A 295 -21.42 8.92 -5.00
N ILE A 296 -21.90 10.11 -5.36
CA ILE A 296 -21.15 11.08 -6.18
C ILE A 296 -20.87 12.30 -5.31
N ASN A 297 -19.59 12.55 -4.99
CA ASN A 297 -19.16 13.71 -4.22
C ASN A 297 -18.17 14.54 -5.05
N VAL A 298 -18.51 15.81 -5.27
CA VAL A 298 -17.72 16.73 -6.09
C VAL A 298 -17.42 18.00 -5.29
N SER A 299 -16.15 18.41 -5.23
CA SER A 299 -15.76 19.69 -4.60
C SER A 299 -15.90 20.87 -5.54
N GLY A 300 -15.63 20.69 -6.83
CA GLY A 300 -15.89 21.67 -7.86
C GLY A 300 -17.36 21.64 -8.30
N LYS A 301 -17.58 21.98 -9.58
CA LYS A 301 -18.92 22.04 -10.18
C LYS A 301 -19.29 20.71 -10.82
N ILE A 302 -20.58 20.39 -10.73
CA ILE A 302 -21.21 19.39 -11.59
C ILE A 302 -21.89 20.16 -12.72
N ALA A 303 -21.39 20.06 -13.95
CA ALA A 303 -21.91 20.88 -15.04
C ALA A 303 -22.11 20.08 -16.33
N GLY A 304 -23.26 20.29 -16.99
CA GLY A 304 -23.39 20.02 -18.42
C GLY A 304 -22.39 20.88 -19.18
N GLY A 305 -21.78 20.37 -20.24
CA GLY A 305 -20.79 21.13 -21.02
C GLY A 305 -21.22 22.59 -21.28
N LYS A 306 -20.27 23.54 -21.14
CA LYS A 306 -20.35 25.00 -21.32
C LYS A 306 -21.49 25.80 -20.64
N GLU A 307 -22.56 25.20 -20.13
CA GLU A 307 -23.66 25.91 -19.47
C GLU A 307 -24.11 25.18 -18.20
N ALA A 308 -23.71 25.72 -17.04
CA ALA A 308 -23.95 25.16 -15.71
C ALA A 308 -25.44 25.06 -15.30
N ASN A 309 -26.37 25.55 -16.13
CA ASN A 309 -27.81 25.61 -15.84
C ASN A 309 -28.66 24.92 -16.93
N GLY A 310 -28.04 24.11 -17.79
CA GLY A 310 -28.73 23.43 -18.89
C GLY A 310 -29.57 22.23 -18.44
N TRP A 311 -30.50 21.82 -19.31
CA TRP A 311 -31.38 20.64 -19.17
C TRP A 311 -30.67 19.38 -18.60
N TRP A 312 -29.40 19.18 -18.96
CA TRP A 312 -28.56 18.07 -18.53
C TRP A 312 -28.29 17.98 -17.02
N TYR A 313 -28.18 19.11 -16.31
CA TYR A 313 -27.97 19.08 -14.87
C TYR A 313 -29.19 18.52 -14.14
N GLY A 314 -30.40 18.92 -14.58
CA GLY A 314 -31.65 18.44 -14.02
C GLY A 314 -31.83 16.93 -14.22
N GLU A 315 -31.55 16.41 -15.41
CA GLU A 315 -31.61 14.96 -15.68
C GLU A 315 -30.56 14.19 -14.88
N PHE A 316 -29.33 14.73 -14.79
CA PHE A 316 -28.28 14.14 -13.95
C PHE A 316 -28.73 14.02 -12.48
N MET A 317 -29.30 15.08 -11.90
CA MET A 317 -29.77 15.06 -10.50
C MET A 317 -30.98 14.15 -10.29
N LYS A 318 -31.85 13.96 -11.29
CA LYS A 318 -32.91 12.94 -11.23
C LYS A 318 -32.35 11.53 -11.21
N ARG A 319 -31.32 11.27 -12.02
CA ARG A 319 -30.63 9.97 -12.09
C ARG A 319 -29.80 9.69 -10.83
N TYR A 320 -29.20 10.73 -10.26
CA TYR A 320 -28.33 10.67 -9.08
C TYR A 320 -28.78 11.64 -7.98
N PRO A 321 -29.91 11.39 -7.30
CA PRO A 321 -30.47 12.33 -6.31
C PRO A 321 -29.58 12.51 -5.07
N GLY A 322 -28.64 11.59 -4.83
CA GLY A 322 -27.64 11.67 -3.76
C GLY A 322 -26.33 12.35 -4.16
N ALA A 323 -26.20 12.84 -5.41
CA ALA A 323 -25.02 13.56 -5.85
C ALA A 323 -24.87 14.89 -5.09
N ARG A 324 -23.65 15.20 -4.66
CA ARG A 324 -23.35 16.40 -3.88
C ARG A 324 -22.28 17.24 -4.56
N GLU A 325 -22.63 18.47 -4.85
CA GLU A 325 -21.72 19.52 -5.34
C GLU A 325 -21.16 20.35 -4.18
N GLY A 326 -19.97 20.93 -4.34
CA GLY A 326 -19.32 21.77 -3.33
C GLY A 326 -18.93 21.06 -2.03
N GLN A 327 -18.83 19.72 -2.01
CA GLN A 327 -18.40 18.98 -0.83
C GLN A 327 -16.90 19.13 -0.58
N ASN A 328 -16.44 18.99 0.67
CA ASN A 328 -15.01 18.86 0.93
C ASN A 328 -14.56 17.41 0.64
N VAL A 329 -14.03 17.17 -0.56
CA VAL A 329 -13.45 15.88 -0.96
C VAL A 329 -11.96 15.92 -0.63
N GLY A 330 -11.51 14.98 0.22
CA GLY A 330 -10.10 14.86 0.60
C GLY A 330 -9.18 14.55 -0.59
N ALA A 331 -7.87 14.60 -0.36
CA ALA A 331 -6.92 14.11 -1.34
C ALA A 331 -7.08 12.58 -1.52
N PRO A 332 -6.98 12.05 -2.75
CA PRO A 332 -6.94 10.61 -2.97
C PRO A 332 -5.77 9.97 -2.19
N PRO A 333 -5.91 8.73 -1.73
CA PRO A 333 -4.78 7.95 -1.22
C PRO A 333 -3.62 7.95 -2.21
N SER A 334 -2.42 8.29 -1.76
CA SER A 334 -1.23 8.19 -2.60
C SER A 334 -0.73 6.75 -2.63
N GLY A 335 -0.22 6.31 -3.78
CA GLY A 335 0.45 5.02 -3.89
C GLY A 335 1.67 4.92 -2.96
N GLU A 336 2.37 6.04 -2.74
CA GLU A 336 3.53 6.12 -1.85
C GLU A 336 3.18 5.84 -0.38
N SER A 337 1.98 6.23 0.06
CA SER A 337 1.49 5.90 1.41
C SER A 337 1.11 4.42 1.54
N ALA A 338 0.85 3.73 0.42
CA ALA A 338 0.48 2.33 0.39
C ALA A 338 1.68 1.39 0.20
N THR A 339 2.78 1.85 -0.41
CA THR A 339 4.00 1.04 -0.62
C THR A 339 5.27 1.88 -0.65
N SER A 340 6.37 1.33 -0.09
CA SER A 340 7.69 1.99 -0.13
C SER A 340 8.23 1.98 -1.57
N MET A 341 8.31 3.17 -2.17
CA MET A 341 8.87 3.39 -3.50
C MET A 341 10.37 3.71 -3.49
N ASN A 342 11.07 3.26 -2.45
CA ASN A 342 12.52 3.32 -2.42
C ASN A 342 13.09 2.07 -3.08
N PHE A 343 13.84 2.26 -4.16
CA PHE A 343 14.53 1.16 -4.83
C PHE A 343 15.54 0.52 -3.85
N PRO A 344 15.46 -0.80 -3.60
CA PRO A 344 16.46 -1.53 -2.82
C PRO A 344 17.87 -1.29 -3.34
N LYS A 345 18.82 -0.93 -2.48
CA LYS A 345 20.23 -0.70 -2.86
C LYS A 345 21.09 -1.89 -2.47
N ILE A 346 21.08 -2.93 -3.29
CA ILE A 346 21.66 -4.23 -2.94
C ILE A 346 23.05 -4.36 -3.52
N ARG A 347 23.99 -4.78 -2.68
CA ARG A 347 25.39 -4.94 -3.03
C ARG A 347 25.86 -6.37 -2.77
N GLN A 348 27.08 -6.67 -3.20
CA GLN A 348 27.71 -7.98 -3.02
C GLN A 348 28.10 -8.25 -1.57
N ASP A 349 28.22 -7.19 -0.77
CA ASP A 349 28.49 -7.17 0.66
C ASP A 349 27.22 -6.99 1.51
N ASP A 350 26.03 -7.06 0.89
CA ASP A 350 24.76 -6.92 1.60
C ASP A 350 24.55 -8.05 2.63
N PRO A 351 24.08 -7.74 3.85
CA PRO A 351 23.78 -8.75 4.88
C PRO A 351 22.85 -9.88 4.42
N LEU A 352 22.03 -9.66 3.38
CA LEU A 352 21.22 -10.68 2.71
C LEU A 352 22.02 -11.95 2.37
N TRP A 353 23.30 -11.82 2.06
CA TRP A 353 24.16 -12.93 1.61
C TRP A 353 24.98 -13.54 2.75
N THR A 354 24.71 -13.15 4.00
CA THR A 354 25.38 -13.72 5.17
C THR A 354 25.10 -15.23 5.23
N GLY A 355 26.15 -16.03 5.31
CA GLY A 355 26.06 -17.49 5.34
C GLY A 355 26.04 -18.16 3.96
N PHE A 356 26.04 -17.41 2.86
CA PHE A 356 26.23 -17.98 1.53
C PHE A 356 27.72 -18.29 1.30
N ALA A 357 28.02 -19.47 0.78
CA ALA A 357 29.35 -19.87 0.35
C ALA A 357 29.73 -19.13 -0.95
N ARG A 358 30.89 -18.47 -0.98
CA ARG A 358 31.40 -17.84 -2.21
C ARG A 358 32.12 -18.88 -3.06
N LYS A 359 31.71 -19.04 -4.32
CA LYS A 359 32.31 -19.98 -5.28
C LYS A 359 32.71 -19.28 -6.58
N SER A 360 33.81 -19.75 -7.17
CA SER A 360 34.26 -19.30 -8.49
C SER A 360 33.24 -19.73 -9.55
N TRP A 361 32.79 -18.78 -10.38
CA TRP A 361 31.92 -19.08 -11.51
C TRP A 361 32.68 -19.89 -12.54
N VAL A 362 33.85 -19.39 -12.95
CA VAL A 362 34.72 -20.04 -13.94
C VAL A 362 35.09 -21.46 -13.50
N GLY A 363 35.47 -21.63 -12.23
CA GLY A 363 35.80 -22.92 -11.65
C GLY A 363 34.62 -23.91 -11.60
N SER A 364 33.40 -23.39 -11.43
CA SER A 364 32.19 -24.24 -11.38
C SER A 364 31.67 -24.62 -12.76
N ILE A 365 31.85 -23.75 -13.76
CA ILE A 365 31.35 -23.96 -15.13
C ILE A 365 32.30 -24.82 -15.97
N ASN A 366 33.62 -24.64 -15.85
CA ASN A 366 34.58 -25.34 -16.70
C ASN A 366 34.46 -26.88 -16.70
N PRO A 367 34.27 -27.55 -15.54
CA PRO A 367 34.12 -29.00 -15.50
C PRO A 367 32.84 -29.53 -16.17
N LEU A 368 31.83 -28.67 -16.34
CA LEU A 368 30.53 -29.05 -16.88
C LEU A 368 30.47 -28.96 -18.41
N ARG A 369 31.46 -28.33 -19.04
CA ARG A 369 31.46 -28.07 -20.48
C ARG A 369 31.84 -29.31 -21.27
N ASN A 370 31.20 -29.49 -22.42
CA ASN A 370 31.64 -30.51 -23.38
C ASN A 370 33.05 -30.18 -23.90
N GLN A 371 33.87 -31.21 -24.11
CA GLN A 371 35.28 -31.08 -24.51
C GLN A 371 35.50 -30.29 -25.82
N TYR A 372 34.46 -30.14 -26.64
CA TYR A 372 34.51 -29.45 -27.93
C TYR A 372 34.11 -27.97 -27.88
N VAL A 373 33.67 -27.46 -26.72
CA VAL A 373 33.28 -26.05 -26.59
C VAL A 373 34.55 -25.25 -26.35
N SER A 374 34.96 -24.38 -27.27
CA SER A 374 36.12 -23.49 -27.10
C SER A 374 35.79 -22.15 -26.44
N MET A 375 34.55 -21.96 -26.02
CA MET A 375 34.03 -20.67 -25.54
C MET A 375 34.51 -20.33 -24.12
N SER A 376 34.53 -19.05 -23.78
CA SER A 376 34.76 -18.64 -22.39
C SER A 376 33.55 -19.00 -21.52
N PRO A 377 33.72 -19.48 -20.28
CA PRO A 377 32.63 -19.66 -19.31
C PRO A 377 31.89 -18.36 -18.97
N CYS A 378 32.43 -17.21 -19.37
CA CYS A 378 31.82 -15.89 -19.21
C CYS A 378 31.03 -15.42 -20.44
N SER A 379 31.11 -16.13 -21.57
CA SER A 379 30.52 -15.71 -22.84
C SER A 379 29.81 -16.87 -23.55
N MET A 380 28.65 -17.28 -23.03
CA MET A 380 27.91 -18.46 -23.48
C MET A 380 26.75 -18.07 -24.41
N GLU A 381 27.05 -17.78 -25.69
CA GLU A 381 26.14 -17.06 -26.62
C GLU A 381 25.34 -17.91 -27.63
N TRP A 382 25.30 -19.24 -27.51
CA TRP A 382 24.75 -20.13 -28.55
C TRP A 382 23.55 -20.95 -28.03
N GLY A 383 22.76 -21.54 -28.93
CA GLY A 383 21.68 -22.48 -28.57
C GLY A 383 22.16 -23.93 -28.44
N GLY A 384 21.37 -24.80 -27.79
CA GLY A 384 21.64 -26.23 -27.66
C GLY A 384 22.45 -26.63 -26.40
N SER A 385 22.62 -27.94 -26.16
CA SER A 385 23.22 -28.50 -24.93
C SER A 385 24.75 -28.52 -24.98
N GLN A 386 25.40 -27.40 -24.67
CA GLN A 386 26.88 -27.30 -24.64
C GLN A 386 27.49 -27.82 -23.33
N PHE A 387 26.65 -28.21 -22.37
CA PHE A 387 27.05 -28.76 -21.08
C PHE A 387 26.77 -30.26 -21.03
N ALA A 388 27.73 -31.00 -20.46
CA ALA A 388 27.62 -32.43 -20.18
C ALA A 388 26.78 -32.71 -18.93
N ALA A 389 26.69 -31.71 -18.03
CA ALA A 389 26.00 -31.82 -16.74
C ALA A 389 25.46 -30.45 -16.29
N PRO A 390 24.41 -30.42 -15.44
CA PRO A 390 23.90 -29.18 -14.86
C PRO A 390 24.87 -28.59 -13.82
N LEU A 391 24.72 -27.30 -13.55
CA LEU A 391 25.33 -26.63 -12.40
C LEU A 391 24.53 -26.96 -11.15
N GLU A 392 25.06 -27.86 -10.33
CA GLU A 392 24.46 -28.31 -9.07
C GLU A 392 24.76 -27.31 -7.94
N VAL A 393 23.73 -26.67 -7.39
CA VAL A 393 23.83 -25.79 -6.22
C VAL A 393 23.30 -26.54 -4.99
N LYS A 394 24.21 -27.05 -4.16
CA LYS A 394 23.88 -27.90 -2.99
C LYS A 394 23.84 -27.16 -1.65
N GLU A 395 24.35 -25.94 -1.62
CA GLU A 395 24.37 -25.06 -0.46
C GLU A 395 24.17 -23.63 -0.94
N ASN A 396 23.71 -22.73 -0.06
CA ASN A 396 23.49 -21.33 -0.41
C ASN A 396 24.79 -20.74 -0.99
N THR A 397 24.77 -20.30 -2.25
CA THR A 397 26.00 -19.99 -2.99
C THR A 397 25.98 -18.60 -3.62
N VAL A 398 27.08 -17.85 -3.48
CA VAL A 398 27.35 -16.60 -4.20
C VAL A 398 28.36 -16.86 -5.31
N PHE A 399 27.96 -16.61 -6.55
CA PHE A 399 28.84 -16.51 -7.71
C PHE A 399 29.09 -15.05 -8.03
N ASP A 400 30.30 -14.58 -7.75
CA ASP A 400 30.69 -13.21 -8.01
C ASP A 400 31.53 -13.14 -9.29
N THR A 401 30.96 -12.61 -10.38
CA THR A 401 31.63 -12.52 -11.69
C THR A 401 32.18 -11.12 -12.00
N THR A 402 32.10 -10.18 -11.05
CA THR A 402 32.56 -8.80 -11.26
C THR A 402 34.09 -8.68 -11.28
N GLY A 403 34.79 -9.59 -10.59
CA GLY A 403 36.24 -9.62 -10.54
C GLY A 403 36.89 -9.99 -11.88
N SER A 404 38.07 -9.44 -12.16
CA SER A 404 38.85 -9.70 -13.38
C SER A 404 39.36 -11.14 -13.50
N THR A 405 39.49 -11.85 -12.37
CA THR A 405 39.85 -13.28 -12.33
C THR A 405 38.68 -14.21 -12.64
N GLU A 406 37.46 -13.67 -12.70
CA GLU A 406 36.24 -14.38 -13.07
C GLU A 406 35.82 -13.97 -14.48
N CYS A 407 34.92 -12.99 -14.62
CA CYS A 407 34.42 -12.54 -15.92
C CYS A 407 34.66 -11.06 -16.20
N GLY A 408 35.36 -10.34 -15.31
CA GLY A 408 35.62 -8.91 -15.46
C GLY A 408 34.34 -8.07 -15.54
N GLY A 409 33.24 -8.56 -14.98
CA GLY A 409 31.96 -7.86 -14.92
C GLY A 409 31.01 -8.08 -16.09
N THR A 410 31.35 -8.82 -17.14
CA THR A 410 30.35 -9.20 -18.18
C THR A 410 30.14 -10.69 -18.20
N LEU A 411 28.90 -11.10 -17.98
CA LEU A 411 28.48 -12.50 -18.02
C LEU A 411 27.40 -12.68 -19.08
N THR A 412 27.68 -13.49 -20.10
CA THR A 412 26.64 -13.99 -21.00
C THR A 412 26.22 -15.40 -20.61
N LEU A 413 24.96 -15.55 -20.21
CA LEU A 413 24.27 -16.81 -19.92
C LEU A 413 23.53 -17.32 -21.16
N GLY A 414 23.60 -18.64 -21.40
CA GLY A 414 22.99 -19.30 -22.55
C GLY A 414 23.56 -20.70 -22.74
N ALA A 415 23.64 -21.18 -23.98
CA ALA A 415 24.25 -22.46 -24.33
C ALA A 415 23.65 -23.69 -23.64
N GLY A 416 22.37 -23.62 -23.30
CA GLY A 416 21.64 -24.74 -22.69
C GLY A 416 22.04 -25.01 -21.24
N ILE A 417 22.63 -24.04 -20.55
CA ILE A 417 23.01 -24.22 -19.14
C ILE A 417 21.77 -24.55 -18.31
N THR A 418 21.90 -25.59 -17.47
CA THR A 418 20.88 -26.00 -16.51
C THR A 418 21.37 -25.69 -15.10
N PHE A 419 20.65 -24.83 -14.39
CA PHE A 419 20.80 -24.63 -12.95
C PHE A 419 19.93 -25.63 -12.22
N ARG A 420 20.56 -26.53 -11.45
CA ARG A 420 19.85 -27.49 -10.61
C ARG A 420 20.04 -27.13 -9.15
N LEU A 421 18.97 -26.68 -8.51
CA LEU A 421 19.00 -26.04 -7.20
C LEU A 421 18.52 -27.00 -6.10
N SER A 422 19.39 -27.33 -5.14
CA SER A 422 19.00 -27.89 -3.83
C SER A 422 19.13 -26.85 -2.70
N ALA A 423 19.58 -25.65 -3.04
CA ALA A 423 19.75 -24.49 -2.18
C ALA A 423 19.72 -23.21 -3.04
N ASP A 424 19.67 -22.04 -2.39
CA ASP A 424 19.59 -20.77 -3.08
C ASP A 424 20.93 -20.37 -3.72
N ALA A 425 20.87 -19.64 -4.84
CA ALA A 425 22.06 -19.11 -5.50
C ALA A 425 21.89 -17.65 -5.89
N VAL A 426 22.96 -16.86 -5.74
CA VAL A 426 23.06 -15.51 -6.31
C VAL A 426 24.21 -15.43 -7.30
N ILE A 427 23.96 -14.77 -8.42
CA ILE A 427 24.94 -14.47 -9.46
C ILE A 427 25.05 -12.95 -9.56
N PHE A 428 26.25 -12.44 -9.29
CA PHE A 428 26.59 -11.02 -9.48
C PHE A 428 27.40 -10.81 -10.75
N SER A 429 27.04 -9.81 -11.54
CA SER A 429 27.85 -9.29 -12.65
C SER A 429 27.61 -7.80 -12.84
N ASP A 430 28.51 -7.06 -13.50
CA ASP A 430 28.20 -5.68 -13.89
C ASP A 430 27.19 -5.70 -15.06
N VAL A 431 27.27 -6.66 -15.97
CA VAL A 431 26.40 -6.78 -17.14
C VAL A 431 26.05 -8.24 -17.33
N ILE A 432 24.76 -8.55 -17.38
CA ILE A 432 24.27 -9.91 -17.63
C ILE A 432 23.53 -9.92 -18.95
N LYS A 433 23.99 -10.74 -19.89
CA LYS A 433 23.29 -11.01 -21.14
C LYS A 433 22.70 -12.41 -21.08
N ILE A 434 21.43 -12.55 -21.42
CA ILE A 434 20.79 -13.84 -21.61
C ILE A 434 20.63 -14.02 -23.12
N ASN A 435 21.46 -14.90 -23.67
CA ASN A 435 21.63 -15.13 -25.10
C ASN A 435 21.77 -16.63 -25.37
N GLY A 436 20.66 -17.35 -25.31
CA GLY A 436 20.62 -18.79 -25.48
C GLY A 436 19.74 -19.46 -24.44
N ASP A 437 19.60 -20.77 -24.58
CA ASP A 437 18.67 -21.55 -23.75
C ASP A 437 19.17 -21.62 -22.30
N ILE A 438 18.27 -21.39 -21.34
CA ILE A 438 18.53 -21.55 -19.91
C ILE A 438 17.45 -22.45 -19.33
N LYS A 439 17.86 -23.39 -18.48
CA LYS A 439 16.96 -24.21 -17.67
C LYS A 439 17.22 -24.00 -16.19
N ILE A 440 16.17 -23.87 -15.39
CA ILE A 440 16.24 -23.71 -13.93
C ILE A 440 15.28 -24.72 -13.31
N GLU A 441 15.79 -25.62 -12.47
CA GLU A 441 15.01 -26.71 -11.87
C GLU A 441 15.36 -26.93 -10.40
N SER A 442 14.37 -27.38 -9.62
CA SER A 442 14.59 -27.83 -8.24
C SER A 442 15.09 -29.28 -8.25
N ALA A 443 16.21 -29.54 -7.57
CA ALA A 443 16.81 -30.87 -7.49
C ALA A 443 16.12 -31.77 -6.46
N ASP A 444 15.56 -31.17 -5.41
CA ASP A 444 14.99 -31.86 -4.25
C ASP A 444 13.47 -31.66 -4.13
N GLY A 445 12.84 -30.99 -5.10
CA GLY A 445 11.41 -30.69 -5.15
C GLY A 445 10.95 -29.60 -4.19
N LYS A 446 11.85 -28.94 -3.46
CA LYS A 446 11.55 -27.79 -2.59
C LYS A 446 11.65 -26.48 -3.34
N GLU A 447 11.10 -25.42 -2.74
CA GLU A 447 11.21 -24.07 -3.29
C GLU A 447 12.63 -23.52 -3.11
N HIS A 448 13.26 -23.12 -4.20
CA HIS A 448 14.58 -22.47 -4.22
C HIS A 448 14.57 -21.18 -5.01
N SER A 449 15.44 -20.26 -4.64
CA SER A 449 15.59 -18.95 -5.28
C SER A 449 16.91 -18.84 -6.05
N LEU A 450 16.83 -18.31 -7.27
CA LEU A 450 17.98 -17.88 -8.05
C LEU A 450 17.93 -16.36 -8.20
N TYR A 451 18.92 -15.67 -7.66
CA TYR A 451 19.08 -14.23 -7.76
C TYR A 451 20.06 -13.91 -8.88
N ILE A 452 19.59 -13.27 -9.95
CA ILE A 452 20.42 -12.79 -11.06
C ILE A 452 20.51 -11.27 -10.91
N MET A 453 21.67 -10.79 -10.45
CA MET A 453 21.77 -9.44 -9.93
C MET A 453 22.94 -8.69 -10.56
N THR A 454 22.69 -7.42 -10.88
CA THR A 454 23.77 -6.46 -11.05
C THR A 454 23.86 -5.57 -9.81
N PRO A 455 24.99 -5.56 -9.09
CA PRO A 455 25.11 -4.83 -7.83
C PRO A 455 24.80 -3.34 -7.99
N TYR A 456 24.21 -2.76 -6.95
CA TYR A 456 24.00 -1.32 -6.84
C TYR A 456 25.34 -0.60 -6.65
N PRO A 457 25.76 0.27 -7.58
CA PRO A 457 27.01 1.00 -7.46
C PRO A 457 27.04 1.89 -6.22
N ALA A 458 28.16 1.87 -5.48
CA ALA A 458 28.32 2.65 -4.25
C ALA A 458 28.12 4.16 -4.45
N ALA A 459 28.50 4.68 -5.63
CA ALA A 459 28.39 6.10 -5.97
C ALA A 459 26.98 6.51 -6.41
N GLN A 460 26.09 5.55 -6.70
CA GLN A 460 24.74 5.83 -7.16
C GLN A 460 23.86 6.21 -5.96
N THR A 461 23.11 7.30 -6.06
CA THR A 461 22.24 7.78 -4.98
C THR A 461 20.76 7.58 -5.26
N SER A 462 20.38 7.45 -6.55
CA SER A 462 19.01 7.29 -7.03
C SER A 462 18.98 6.49 -8.34
N CYS A 463 17.78 6.19 -8.85
CA CYS A 463 17.59 5.62 -10.19
C CYS A 463 17.77 6.64 -11.34
N ALA A 464 18.40 7.79 -11.08
CA ALA A 464 18.60 8.81 -12.10
C ALA A 464 19.86 8.52 -12.96
N ALA A 465 19.65 8.49 -14.27
CA ALA A 465 20.61 8.44 -15.38
C ALA A 465 21.26 7.08 -15.71
N SER A 466 21.23 6.80 -17.02
CA SER A 466 21.72 5.63 -17.74
C SER A 466 23.19 5.31 -17.44
N LEU A 467 23.43 4.33 -16.58
CA LEU A 467 24.74 3.71 -16.50
C LEU A 467 24.90 2.78 -17.71
N LYS A 468 26.07 2.75 -18.34
CA LYS A 468 26.36 1.70 -19.35
C LYS A 468 26.57 0.32 -18.72
N LYS A 469 26.73 0.30 -17.39
CA LYS A 469 26.92 -0.88 -16.54
C LYS A 469 25.68 -1.10 -15.67
N SER A 470 25.64 -2.25 -15.01
CA SER A 470 24.55 -2.73 -14.16
C SER A 470 23.27 -3.06 -14.91
N SER A 471 23.35 -3.68 -16.09
CA SER A 471 22.19 -4.03 -16.91
C SER A 471 21.99 -5.54 -17.10
N ILE A 472 20.74 -5.97 -17.22
CA ILE A 472 20.36 -7.32 -17.64
C ILE A 472 19.62 -7.23 -18.98
N SER A 473 20.04 -8.00 -19.99
CA SER A 473 19.37 -8.00 -21.30
C SER A 473 19.07 -9.41 -21.79
N PHE A 474 17.83 -9.65 -22.24
CA PHE A 474 17.43 -10.87 -22.92
C PHE A 474 17.42 -10.63 -24.42
N SER A 475 18.19 -11.42 -25.15
CA SER A 475 18.40 -11.26 -26.60
C SER A 475 17.90 -12.46 -27.41
N SER A 476 18.09 -13.68 -26.91
CA SER A 476 17.63 -14.89 -27.57
C SER A 476 17.53 -16.07 -26.59
N GLY A 477 17.00 -17.20 -27.07
CA GLY A 477 16.98 -18.47 -26.35
C GLY A 477 15.66 -18.75 -25.62
N ALA A 478 15.47 -20.01 -25.26
CA ALA A 478 14.33 -20.48 -24.47
C ALA A 478 14.61 -20.33 -22.96
N TRP A 479 13.62 -19.84 -22.23
CA TRP A 479 13.63 -19.79 -20.77
C TRP A 479 12.74 -20.90 -20.21
N ASN A 480 13.36 -21.92 -19.61
CA ASN A 480 12.65 -23.06 -19.02
C ASN A 480 12.84 -23.05 -17.51
N GLN A 481 11.77 -22.81 -16.77
CA GLN A 481 11.83 -22.70 -15.32
C GLN A 481 10.79 -23.62 -14.67
N ASP A 482 11.22 -24.41 -13.68
CA ASP A 482 10.33 -25.25 -12.88
C ASP A 482 9.48 -24.41 -11.91
N SER A 483 8.26 -24.88 -11.67
CA SER A 483 7.30 -24.40 -10.69
C SER A 483 7.82 -24.27 -9.25
N LYS A 484 8.85 -25.04 -8.88
CA LYS A 484 9.50 -25.01 -7.57
C LYS A 484 10.72 -24.09 -7.50
N THR A 485 10.92 -23.25 -8.51
CA THR A 485 12.01 -22.26 -8.50
C THR A 485 11.44 -20.86 -8.64
N SER A 486 12.09 -19.90 -7.99
CA SER A 486 11.76 -18.47 -8.12
C SER A 486 13.00 -17.69 -8.52
N VAL A 487 12.85 -16.74 -9.44
CA VAL A 487 13.98 -15.96 -9.97
C VAL A 487 13.78 -14.49 -9.65
N LEU A 488 14.78 -13.87 -9.02
CA LEU A 488 14.84 -12.42 -8.90
C LEU A 488 15.80 -11.89 -9.96
N LEU A 489 15.28 -11.11 -10.89
CA LEU A 489 16.10 -10.28 -11.76
C LEU A 489 16.26 -8.91 -11.10
N TYR A 490 17.48 -8.55 -10.70
CA TYR A 490 17.77 -7.27 -10.06
C TYR A 490 18.80 -6.47 -10.83
N SER A 491 18.49 -5.21 -11.12
CA SER A 491 19.39 -4.32 -11.83
C SER A 491 19.37 -2.89 -11.29
N ALA A 492 20.55 -2.37 -10.99
CA ALA A 492 20.69 -0.97 -10.58
C ALA A 492 20.55 0.03 -11.73
N ASN A 493 20.42 -0.44 -12.97
CA ASN A 493 20.24 0.39 -14.16
C ASN A 493 19.04 -0.08 -14.99
N GLU A 494 19.22 -1.04 -15.90
CA GLU A 494 18.18 -1.44 -16.84
C GLU A 494 18.00 -2.96 -16.92
N ILE A 495 16.75 -3.41 -16.94
CA ILE A 495 16.38 -4.75 -17.43
C ILE A 495 15.65 -4.59 -18.75
N SER A 496 16.19 -5.18 -19.81
CA SER A 496 15.61 -5.16 -21.15
C SER A 496 15.26 -6.56 -21.63
N ILE A 497 14.01 -6.77 -22.01
CA ILE A 497 13.51 -8.04 -22.54
C ILE A 497 13.07 -7.84 -23.99
N GLY A 498 13.92 -8.28 -24.92
CA GLY A 498 13.68 -8.19 -26.36
C GLY A 498 14.18 -9.44 -27.08
N THR A 499 13.47 -10.55 -26.90
CA THR A 499 13.80 -11.85 -27.49
C THR A 499 12.65 -12.40 -28.34
N GLN A 500 12.96 -13.11 -29.42
CA GLN A 500 11.96 -13.78 -30.25
C GLN A 500 11.13 -14.82 -29.48
N ASN A 501 11.75 -15.45 -28.48
CA ASN A 501 11.11 -16.44 -27.61
C ASN A 501 10.80 -15.80 -26.25
N PRO A 502 9.55 -15.33 -26.03
CA PRO A 502 9.21 -14.59 -24.83
C PRO A 502 9.41 -15.46 -23.57
N PRO A 503 10.15 -14.98 -22.56
CA PRO A 503 10.42 -15.77 -21.37
C PRO A 503 9.17 -15.87 -20.49
N LYS A 504 8.97 -17.04 -19.88
CA LYS A 504 7.98 -17.26 -18.83
C LYS A 504 8.68 -17.29 -17.49
N ILE A 505 8.70 -16.17 -16.78
CA ILE A 505 9.46 -16.02 -15.55
C ILE A 505 8.53 -16.31 -14.37
N ARG A 506 8.96 -17.18 -13.44
CA ARG A 506 8.35 -17.27 -12.11
C ARG A 506 9.25 -16.55 -11.12
N GLY A 507 8.80 -15.44 -10.54
CA GLY A 507 9.60 -14.67 -9.60
C GLY A 507 9.33 -13.18 -9.63
N GLN A 508 10.39 -12.37 -9.64
CA GLN A 508 10.34 -10.92 -9.44
C GLN A 508 11.34 -10.19 -10.36
N VAL A 509 10.99 -8.97 -10.76
CA VAL A 509 11.82 -8.09 -11.57
C VAL A 509 11.98 -6.75 -10.85
N TYR A 510 13.21 -6.37 -10.54
CA TYR A 510 13.57 -5.11 -9.89
C TYR A 510 14.61 -4.41 -10.74
N SER A 511 14.27 -3.24 -11.25
CA SER A 511 15.19 -2.42 -12.02
C SER A 511 14.99 -0.94 -11.71
N CYS A 512 15.97 -0.11 -12.05
CA CYS A 512 15.69 1.32 -12.16
C CYS A 512 14.82 1.56 -13.41
N GLN A 513 15.25 1.08 -14.57
CA GLN A 513 14.48 1.12 -15.81
C GLN A 513 14.09 -0.29 -16.26
N PHE A 514 12.80 -0.51 -16.49
CA PHE A 514 12.31 -1.77 -17.05
C PHE A 514 11.83 -1.55 -18.49
N ASN A 515 12.37 -2.31 -19.44
CA ASN A 515 11.99 -2.25 -20.84
C ASN A 515 11.60 -3.65 -21.33
N ALA A 516 10.40 -3.81 -21.89
CA ALA A 516 9.95 -5.07 -22.49
C ALA A 516 9.38 -4.80 -23.88
N SER A 517 10.07 -5.30 -24.91
CA SER A 517 9.70 -5.16 -26.32
C SER A 517 9.14 -6.42 -26.97
N THR A 518 9.17 -7.53 -26.23
CA THR A 518 8.57 -8.81 -26.61
C THR A 518 7.70 -9.31 -25.48
N LYS A 519 6.70 -10.12 -25.80
CA LYS A 519 5.71 -10.59 -24.81
C LYS A 519 6.41 -11.08 -23.53
N LEU A 520 5.83 -10.76 -22.37
CA LEU A 520 6.33 -11.25 -21.08
C LEU A 520 5.19 -11.88 -20.29
N ASP A 521 5.38 -13.13 -19.89
CA ASP A 521 4.52 -13.80 -18.92
C ASP A 521 5.32 -13.93 -17.60
N LEU A 522 4.91 -13.19 -16.57
CA LEU A 522 5.51 -13.20 -15.23
C LEU A 522 4.50 -13.78 -14.23
N THR A 523 4.85 -14.89 -13.60
CA THR A 523 4.13 -15.44 -12.45
C THR A 523 4.86 -15.03 -11.18
N PHE A 524 4.26 -14.14 -10.41
CA PHE A 524 4.82 -13.67 -9.15
C PHE A 524 5.05 -14.81 -8.17
N SER A 525 6.26 -14.85 -7.65
CA SER A 525 6.64 -15.68 -6.52
C SER A 525 7.74 -14.93 -5.76
N LYS A 526 7.55 -14.71 -4.47
CA LYS A 526 8.52 -13.99 -3.66
C LYS A 526 9.80 -14.82 -3.52
N THR A 527 10.95 -14.27 -3.95
CA THR A 527 12.25 -14.92 -3.71
C THR A 527 12.66 -14.79 -2.24
N GLY A 528 13.35 -15.80 -1.72
CA GLY A 528 13.83 -15.83 -0.33
C GLY A 528 12.75 -16.08 0.73
N ALA A 529 11.49 -16.22 0.33
CA ALA A 529 10.42 -16.65 1.22
C ALA A 529 10.46 -18.17 1.34
N SER A 530 11.23 -18.72 2.28
CA SER A 530 11.04 -20.11 2.71
C SER A 530 9.71 -20.21 3.47
N GLY A 531 8.60 -20.35 2.76
CA GLY A 531 7.30 -20.81 3.29
C GLY A 531 6.64 -19.99 4.42
N SER A 532 7.13 -18.79 4.76
CA SER A 532 6.46 -17.90 5.71
C SER A 532 6.28 -16.54 5.05
N GLU A 533 5.02 -16.16 4.84
CA GLU A 533 4.63 -14.81 4.45
C GLU A 533 5.12 -13.84 5.53
N GLY A 534 6.32 -13.30 5.35
CA GLY A 534 6.84 -12.22 6.17
C GLY A 534 5.92 -11.02 6.00
N THR A 535 5.09 -10.76 7.01
CA THR A 535 4.21 -9.60 7.12
C THR A 535 5.05 -8.33 7.04
N THR A 536 4.83 -7.61 5.95
CA THR A 536 5.44 -6.32 5.65
C THR A 536 4.72 -5.23 6.43
N GLY A 537 5.35 -4.67 7.44
CA GLY A 537 4.82 -3.52 8.17
C GLY A 537 5.85 -2.40 8.22
N ALA A 538 5.39 -1.17 7.97
CA ALA A 538 5.97 0.04 8.58
C ALA A 538 6.30 -0.24 10.07
N PRO A 539 7.26 0.47 10.69
CA PRO A 539 7.62 0.27 12.09
C PRO A 539 6.35 0.12 12.93
N ALA A 540 6.18 -1.08 13.51
CA ALA A 540 4.91 -1.49 14.09
C ALA A 540 4.59 -0.52 15.24
N LEU A 541 3.52 0.25 15.08
CA LEU A 541 3.00 1.06 16.16
C LEU A 541 2.24 0.14 17.10
N LYS A 542 2.81 -0.12 18.27
CA LYS A 542 2.14 -0.92 19.29
C LYS A 542 1.66 0.00 20.40
N TYR A 543 0.35 0.16 20.52
CA TYR A 543 -0.26 0.77 21.69
C TYR A 543 -0.05 -0.16 22.88
N LEU A 544 0.72 0.28 23.86
CA LEU A 544 1.11 -0.56 25.00
C LEU A 544 0.01 -0.55 26.07
N ARG A 545 -0.51 0.65 26.45
CA ARG A 545 -1.52 0.83 27.50
C ARG A 545 -2.30 2.14 27.34
N ASP A 546 -3.57 2.13 27.77
CA ASP A 546 -4.35 3.33 28.11
C ASP A 546 -4.17 3.56 29.63
N ILE A 547 -3.41 4.60 29.99
CA ILE A 547 -3.12 4.91 31.39
C ILE A 547 -4.14 5.94 31.84
N THR A 548 -5.14 5.48 32.60
CA THR A 548 -6.11 6.36 33.25
C THR A 548 -5.43 7.10 34.39
N GLY A 549 -5.30 8.43 34.28
CA GLY A 549 -4.78 9.31 35.32
C GLY A 549 -5.85 9.75 36.30
#